data_AF-A0A963MKK7-F1
#
_entry.id   AF-A0A963MKK7-F1
#
_cell.length_a   1.000
_cell.length_b   1.000
_cell.length_c   1.000
_cell.angle_alpha   90.00
_cell.angle_beta   90.00
_cell.angle_gamma   90.00
#
_symmetry.space_group_name_H-M   'P 1'
#
loop_
_entity.id
_entity.type
_entity.pdbx_description
1 polymer ?
#
loop_
_entity_poly.entity_id
_entity_poly.type
_entity_poly.pdbx_seq_one_letter_code
_entity_poly.pdbx_strand_id
1 'polypeptide(L)'
;MKRHQTLQDLSREHHTALTLALAARRAADSGDPRQVEASARKCGAVFASSLEPHFVVEETTLLPAMARAGEQALVARTLREHDALRALCGELAAGDAATLQRFAELLSAHVRFEERQLFAAAQAALEP
;
A
#
# COMPACT_ATOMS: atom_id res chain seq x y z
N MET A 1 11.26 21.88 0.03
CA MET A 1 12.09 21.07 -0.89
C MET A 1 12.39 19.65 -0.39
N LYS A 2 12.95 19.40 0.80
CA LYS A 2 13.15 18.00 1.27
C LYS A 2 11.83 17.22 1.40
N ARG A 3 10.75 17.88 1.81
CA ARG A 3 9.39 17.30 1.94
C ARG A 3 8.80 16.89 0.58
N HIS A 4 8.92 17.75 -0.44
CA HIS A 4 8.57 17.44 -1.83
C HIS A 4 9.33 16.22 -2.35
N GLN A 5 10.62 16.09 -2.03
CA GLN A 5 11.41 14.93 -2.43
C GLN A 5 10.91 13.65 -1.76
N THR A 6 10.54 13.69 -0.48
CA THR A 6 9.96 12.53 0.22
C THR A 6 8.67 12.06 -0.42
N LEU A 7 7.76 12.96 -0.80
CA LEU A 7 6.52 12.59 -1.49
C LEU A 7 6.78 11.98 -2.88
N GLN A 8 7.77 12.49 -3.62
CA GLN A 8 8.18 11.91 -4.89
C GLN A 8 8.80 10.51 -4.72
N ASP A 9 9.61 10.32 -3.69
CA ASP A 9 10.26 9.04 -3.44
C ASP A 9 9.22 7.98 -3.06
N LEU A 10 8.27 8.32 -2.17
CA LEU A 10 7.11 7.46 -1.84
C LEU A 10 6.28 7.15 -3.10
N SER A 11 5.95 8.15 -3.91
CA SER A 11 5.18 7.97 -5.14
C SER A 11 5.85 7.04 -6.16
N ARG A 12 7.19 7.03 -6.24
CA ARG A 12 7.92 6.10 -7.12
C ARG A 12 7.74 4.65 -6.68
N GLU A 13 7.69 4.40 -5.37
CA GLU A 13 7.53 3.05 -4.80
C GLU A 13 6.13 2.45 -5.10
N HIS A 14 5.12 3.31 -5.30
CA HIS A 14 3.76 2.89 -5.70
C HIS A 14 3.71 2.14 -7.04
N HIS A 15 4.65 2.38 -7.96
CA HIS A 15 4.69 1.62 -9.22
C HIS A 15 4.89 0.12 -8.96
N THR A 16 5.77 -0.22 -8.01
CA THR A 16 6.02 -1.61 -7.60
C THR A 16 4.77 -2.21 -6.96
N ALA A 17 4.11 -1.47 -6.07
CA ALA A 17 2.88 -1.89 -5.42
C ALA A 17 1.74 -2.20 -6.42
N LEU A 18 1.53 -1.32 -7.41
CA LEU A 18 0.51 -1.52 -8.45
C LEU A 18 0.83 -2.70 -9.36
N THR A 19 2.10 -2.90 -9.70
CA THR A 19 2.55 -4.05 -10.49
C THR A 19 2.32 -5.36 -9.73
N LEU A 20 2.61 -5.37 -8.42
CA LEU A 20 2.35 -6.51 -7.55
C LEU A 20 0.84 -6.81 -7.47
N ALA A 21 0.01 -5.80 -7.21
CA ALA A 21 -1.44 -5.95 -7.14
C ALA A 21 -2.04 -6.50 -8.45
N LEU A 22 -1.56 -6.01 -9.61
CA LEU A 22 -2.01 -6.52 -10.91
C LEU A 22 -1.64 -8.00 -11.10
N ALA A 23 -0.42 -8.40 -10.73
CA ALA A 23 0.04 -9.78 -10.84
C ALA A 23 -0.73 -10.71 -9.88
N ALA A 24 -0.98 -10.26 -8.65
CA ALA A 24 -1.78 -10.96 -7.65
C ALA A 24 -3.21 -11.22 -8.15
N ARG A 25 -3.88 -10.19 -8.68
CA ARG A 25 -5.22 -10.32 -9.24
C ARG A 25 -5.28 -11.32 -10.39
N ARG A 26 -4.35 -11.22 -11.35
CA ARG A 26 -4.28 -12.16 -12.48
C ARG A 26 -4.07 -13.61 -12.04
N ALA A 27 -3.25 -13.83 -11.01
CA ALA A 27 -3.03 -15.16 -10.46
C ALA A 27 -4.29 -15.69 -9.76
N ALA A 28 -5.00 -14.86 -9.00
CA ALA A 28 -6.27 -15.24 -8.39
C ALA A 28 -7.34 -15.60 -9.45
N ASP A 29 -7.46 -14.78 -10.50
CA ASP A 29 -8.42 -14.99 -11.60
C ASP A 29 -8.09 -16.21 -12.48
N SER A 30 -6.86 -16.72 -12.43
CA SER A 30 -6.40 -17.81 -13.29
C SER A 30 -7.06 -19.16 -12.99
N GLY A 31 -7.57 -19.35 -11.77
CA GLY A 31 -8.05 -20.65 -11.27
C GLY A 31 -6.96 -21.71 -11.11
N ASP A 32 -5.68 -21.37 -11.30
CA ASP A 32 -4.54 -22.28 -11.15
C ASP A 32 -3.93 -22.16 -9.74
N PRO A 33 -4.06 -23.19 -8.87
CA PRO A 33 -3.53 -23.16 -7.52
C PRO A 33 -2.01 -22.90 -7.45
N ARG A 34 -1.24 -23.33 -8.46
CA ARG A 34 0.22 -23.12 -8.47
C ARG A 34 0.58 -21.66 -8.72
N GLN A 35 -0.19 -20.98 -9.58
CA GLN A 35 0.00 -19.55 -9.83
C GLN A 35 -0.42 -18.72 -8.61
N VAL A 36 -1.52 -19.09 -7.94
CA VAL A 36 -1.96 -18.47 -6.70
C VAL A 36 -0.87 -18.58 -5.63
N GLU A 37 -0.36 -19.79 -5.38
CA GLU A 37 0.69 -20.02 -4.39
C GLU A 37 1.98 -19.25 -4.69
N ALA A 38 2.43 -19.26 -5.95
CA ALA A 38 3.62 -18.53 -6.38
C ALA A 38 3.45 -17.02 -6.21
N SER A 39 2.27 -16.49 -6.54
CA SER A 39 1.96 -15.06 -6.40
C SER A 39 1.82 -14.65 -4.93
N ALA A 40 1.22 -15.49 -4.09
CA ALA A 40 1.13 -15.27 -2.64
C ALA A 40 2.52 -15.18 -2.00
N ARG A 41 3.43 -16.11 -2.31
CA ARG A 41 4.83 -16.04 -1.85
C ARG A 41 5.54 -14.76 -2.31
N LYS A 42 5.35 -14.38 -3.57
CA LYS A 42 5.92 -13.13 -4.11
C LYS A 42 5.36 -11.91 -3.39
N CYS A 43 4.06 -11.88 -3.11
CA CYS A 43 3.42 -10.80 -2.35
C CYS A 43 4.02 -10.69 -0.95
N GLY A 44 4.15 -11.79 -0.22
CA GLY A 44 4.79 -11.78 1.11
C GLY A 44 6.24 -11.26 1.07
N ALA A 45 7.03 -11.70 0.08
CA ALA A 45 8.41 -11.23 -0.07
C ALA A 45 8.50 -9.73 -0.37
N VAL A 46 7.72 -9.24 -1.35
CA VAL A 46 7.71 -7.81 -1.73
C VAL A 46 7.11 -6.95 -0.62
N PHE A 47 6.12 -7.48 0.11
CA PHE A 47 5.56 -6.80 1.26
C PHE A 47 6.63 -6.52 2.30
N ALA A 48 7.38 -7.55 2.71
CA ALA A 48 8.44 -7.40 3.70
C ALA A 48 9.60 -6.51 3.23
N SER A 49 9.99 -6.59 1.95
CA SER A 49 11.16 -5.85 1.44
C SER A 49 10.85 -4.41 1.02
N SER A 50 9.59 -4.07 0.75
CA SER A 50 9.25 -2.81 0.09
C SER A 50 8.00 -2.14 0.65
N LEU A 51 6.88 -2.85 0.81
CA LEU A 51 5.64 -2.21 1.30
C LEU A 51 5.69 -1.87 2.80
N GLU A 52 6.21 -2.77 3.64
CA GLU A 52 6.33 -2.48 5.07
C GLU A 52 7.30 -1.32 5.36
N PRO A 53 8.51 -1.25 4.77
CA PRO A 53 9.36 -0.07 4.90
C PRO A 53 8.68 1.23 4.44
N HIS A 54 7.91 1.17 3.34
CA HIS A 54 7.14 2.30 2.83
C HIS A 54 6.11 2.79 3.86
N PHE A 55 5.27 1.89 4.37
CA PHE A 55 4.27 2.22 5.41
C PHE A 55 4.93 2.82 6.65
N VAL A 56 6.06 2.26 7.10
CA VAL A 56 6.79 2.80 8.26
C VAL A 56 7.24 4.24 8.02
N VAL A 57 7.73 4.58 6.82
CA VAL A 57 8.11 5.96 6.50
C VAL A 57 6.89 6.88 6.57
N GLU A 58 5.76 6.49 6.01
CA GLU A 58 4.54 7.28 6.06
C GLU A 58 4.03 7.47 7.48
N GLU A 59 3.92 6.39 8.25
CA GLU A 59 3.41 6.36 9.62
C GLU A 59 4.28 7.15 10.61
N THR A 60 5.60 7.17 10.40
CA THR A 60 6.53 7.85 11.29
C THR A 60 6.85 9.27 10.87
N THR A 61 6.56 9.65 9.61
CA THR A 61 6.94 10.98 9.08
C THR A 61 5.76 11.75 8.49
N LEU A 62 5.12 11.23 7.44
CA LEU A 62 4.08 11.92 6.69
C LEU A 62 2.78 12.07 7.51
N LEU A 63 2.27 10.97 8.04
CA LEU A 63 0.99 10.94 8.76
C LEU A 63 1.01 11.80 10.03
N PRO A 64 2.08 11.83 10.85
CA PRO A 64 2.16 12.77 11.97
C PRO A 64 2.15 14.24 11.55
N ALA A 65 2.74 14.57 10.39
CA ALA A 65 2.70 15.93 9.85
C ALA A 65 1.30 16.30 9.36
N MET A 66 0.63 15.39 8.64
CA MET A 66 -0.75 15.52 8.20
C MET A 66 -1.72 15.70 9.38
N ALA A 67 -1.54 14.91 10.44
CA ALA A 67 -2.33 15.02 11.66
C ALA A 67 -2.23 16.41 12.29
N ARG A 68 -1.01 16.96 12.41
CA ARG A 68 -0.78 18.33 12.92
C ARG A 68 -1.38 19.42 12.02
N ALA A 69 -1.52 19.14 10.73
CA ALA A 69 -2.17 20.04 9.77
C ALA A 69 -3.70 19.92 9.75
N GLY A 70 -4.30 19.03 10.55
CA GLY A 70 -5.75 18.86 10.66
C GLY A 70 -6.34 17.73 9.82
N GLU A 71 -5.53 16.97 9.07
CA GLU A 71 -5.98 15.93 8.14
C GLU A 71 -6.25 14.57 8.82
N GLN A 72 -6.92 14.59 9.98
CA GLN A 72 -7.14 13.41 10.83
C GLN A 72 -7.90 12.28 10.12
N ALA A 73 -8.84 12.63 9.25
CA ALA A 73 -9.64 11.64 8.51
C ALA A 73 -8.80 10.85 7.51
N LEU A 74 -7.89 11.53 6.79
CA LEU A 74 -6.96 10.90 5.85
C LEU A 74 -5.98 10.00 6.60
N VAL A 75 -5.37 10.50 7.69
CA VAL A 75 -4.46 9.73 8.54
C VAL A 75 -5.12 8.47 9.09
N ALA A 76 -6.31 8.58 9.67
CA ALA A 76 -7.03 7.44 10.23
C ALA A 76 -7.38 6.42 9.16
N ARG A 77 -7.66 6.85 7.92
CA ARG A 77 -7.92 5.94 6.80
C ARG A 77 -6.65 5.18 6.39
N THR A 78 -5.53 5.89 6.19
CA THR A 78 -4.25 5.28 5.80
C THR A 78 -3.83 4.21 6.80
N LEU A 79 -3.83 4.52 8.10
CA LEU A 79 -3.49 3.56 9.16
C LEU A 79 -4.36 2.30 9.13
N ARG A 80 -5.69 2.45 8.96
CA ARG A 80 -6.59 1.29 8.85
C ARG A 80 -6.30 0.44 7.61
N GLU A 81 -6.00 1.07 6.47
CA GLU A 81 -5.67 0.35 5.24
C GLU A 81 -4.32 -0.38 5.37
N HIS A 82 -3.32 0.21 6.04
CA HIS A 82 -2.04 -0.45 6.35
C HIS A 82 -2.24 -1.69 7.23
N ASP A 83 -3.00 -1.56 8.32
CA ASP A 83 -3.27 -2.68 9.22
C ASP A 83 -4.01 -3.82 8.50
N ALA A 84 -4.98 -3.49 7.65
CA ALA A 84 -5.69 -4.46 6.83
C ALA A 84 -4.77 -5.15 5.80
N LEU A 85 -3.85 -4.41 5.18
CA LEU A 85 -2.85 -4.96 4.25
C LEU A 85 -1.85 -5.88 4.96
N ARG A 86 -1.39 -5.51 6.17
CA ARG A 86 -0.54 -6.36 7.02
C ARG A 86 -1.26 -7.65 7.40
N ALA A 87 -2.52 -7.56 7.82
CA ALA A 87 -3.33 -8.72 8.16
C ALA A 87 -3.51 -9.67 6.97
N LEU A 88 -3.93 -9.14 5.81
CA LEU A 88 -4.08 -9.93 4.58
C LEU A 88 -2.75 -10.56 4.14
N CYS A 89 -1.64 -9.83 4.25
CA CYS A 89 -0.32 -10.38 3.94
C CYS A 89 0.04 -11.57 4.86
N GLY A 90 -0.30 -11.49 6.15
CA GLY A 90 -0.13 -12.60 7.09
C GLY A 90 -0.96 -13.84 6.73
N GLU A 91 -2.15 -13.63 6.15
CA GLU A 91 -3.02 -14.71 5.68
C GLU A 91 -2.53 -15.36 4.38
N LEU A 92 -1.75 -14.67 3.53
CA LEU A 92 -1.34 -15.18 2.21
C LEU A 92 -0.57 -16.51 2.24
N ALA A 93 0.19 -16.79 3.31
CA ALA A 93 0.98 -18.02 3.41
C ALA A 93 0.11 -19.29 3.48
N ALA A 94 -1.08 -19.19 4.06
CA ALA A 94 -2.10 -20.25 4.13
C ALA A 94 -3.33 -19.93 3.25
N GLY A 95 -3.26 -18.82 2.50
CA GLY A 95 -4.40 -18.22 1.83
C GLY A 95 -4.73 -18.89 0.50
N ASP A 96 -5.95 -18.64 0.04
CA ASP A 96 -6.47 -19.10 -1.24
C ASP A 96 -6.50 -17.94 -2.27
N ALA A 97 -7.08 -18.22 -3.44
CA ALA A 97 -7.27 -17.21 -4.47
C ALA A 97 -8.08 -16.00 -3.97
N ALA A 98 -9.04 -16.19 -3.06
CA ALA A 98 -9.86 -15.12 -2.53
C ALA A 98 -9.07 -14.18 -1.61
N THR A 99 -8.19 -14.72 -0.75
CA THR A 99 -7.28 -13.88 0.05
C THR A 99 -6.32 -13.09 -0.84
N LEU A 100 -5.74 -13.73 -1.86
CA LEU A 100 -4.85 -13.07 -2.82
C LEU A 100 -5.58 -11.94 -3.59
N GLN A 101 -6.83 -12.19 -3.99
CA GLN A 101 -7.66 -11.18 -4.66
C GLN A 101 -7.97 -9.99 -3.74
N ARG A 102 -8.38 -10.24 -2.49
CA ARG A 102 -8.63 -9.18 -1.49
C ARG A 102 -7.39 -8.32 -1.25
N PHE A 103 -6.22 -8.95 -1.13
CA PHE A 103 -4.95 -8.23 -1.01
C PHE A 103 -4.68 -7.35 -2.23
N ALA A 104 -4.84 -7.89 -3.44
CA ALA A 104 -4.62 -7.16 -4.68
C ALA A 104 -5.54 -5.95 -4.84
N GLU A 105 -6.83 -6.13 -4.53
CA GLU A 105 -7.84 -5.08 -4.62
C GLU A 105 -7.57 -3.97 -3.61
N LEU A 106 -7.30 -4.33 -2.36
CA LEU A 106 -7.01 -3.37 -1.30
C LEU A 106 -5.73 -2.58 -1.61
N LEU A 107 -4.64 -3.26 -1.99
CA LEU A 107 -3.37 -2.60 -2.30
C LEU A 107 -3.53 -1.61 -3.47
N SER A 108 -4.26 -2.00 -4.52
CA SER A 108 -4.50 -1.11 -5.65
C SER A 108 -5.38 0.08 -5.28
N ALA A 109 -6.40 -0.12 -4.44
CA ALA A 109 -7.30 0.95 -3.98
C ALA A 109 -6.57 1.94 -3.07
N HIS A 110 -5.75 1.43 -2.16
CA HIS A 110 -4.93 2.16 -1.22
C HIS A 110 -3.94 3.10 -1.93
N VAL A 111 -3.08 2.57 -2.81
CA VAL A 111 -2.12 3.38 -3.58
C VAL A 111 -2.81 4.49 -4.37
N ARG A 112 -3.96 4.19 -4.99
CA ARG A 112 -4.72 5.19 -5.75
C ARG A 112 -5.37 6.24 -4.86
N PHE A 113 -5.71 5.89 -3.63
CA PHE A 113 -6.20 6.85 -2.64
C PHE A 113 -5.06 7.79 -2.23
N GLU A 114 -3.88 7.25 -1.96
CA GLU A 114 -2.73 8.05 -1.51
C GLU A 114 -2.31 9.07 -2.55
N GLU A 115 -2.10 8.63 -3.79
CA GLU A 115 -1.72 9.50 -4.91
C GLU A 115 -2.73 10.63 -5.15
N ARG A 116 -4.02 10.34 -5.05
CA ARG A 116 -5.07 11.30 -5.45
C ARG A 116 -5.59 12.17 -4.32
N GLN A 117 -5.43 11.73 -3.08
CA GLN A 117 -6.05 12.39 -1.92
C GLN A 117 -5.00 12.69 -0.86
N LEU A 118 -4.30 11.68 -0.34
CA LEU A 118 -3.34 11.88 0.75
C LEU A 118 -2.19 12.80 0.33
N PHE A 119 -1.53 12.51 -0.79
CA PHE A 119 -0.35 13.26 -1.23
C PHE A 119 -0.73 14.64 -1.77
N ALA A 120 -1.89 14.76 -2.42
CA ALA A 120 -2.43 16.06 -2.83
C ALA A 120 -2.72 16.96 -1.62
N ALA A 121 -3.34 16.42 -0.55
CA ALA A 121 -3.55 17.14 0.69
C ALA A 121 -2.23 17.47 1.39
N ALA A 122 -1.26 16.55 1.39
CA ALA A 122 0.06 16.77 1.95
C ALA A 122 0.80 17.93 1.26
N GLN A 123 0.76 18.01 -0.07
CA GLN A 123 1.34 19.11 -0.83
C GLN A 123 0.68 20.44 -0.44
N ALA A 124 -0.66 20.49 -0.43
CA ALA A 124 -1.39 21.71 -0.09
C ALA A 124 -1.15 22.18 1.36
N ALA A 125 -1.05 21.25 2.30
CA ALA A 125 -0.96 21.58 3.73
C ALA A 125 0.47 21.76 4.25
N LEU A 126 1.47 21.12 3.64
CA LEU A 126 2.85 21.07 4.15
C LEU A 126 3.87 21.83 3.28
N GLU A 127 3.47 22.21 2.06
CA GLU A 127 4.27 22.98 1.10
C GLU A 127 3.52 24.22 0.56
N PRO A 128 3.08 25.15 1.42
CA PRO A 128 2.49 26.41 0.96
C PRO A 128 3.50 27.34 0.29
#